data_AF-A0A818JBA3-F1
#
_entry.id   AF-A0A818JBA3-F1
#
_cell.length_a   1.000
_cell.length_b   1.000
_cell.length_c   1.000
_cell.angle_alpha   90.00
_cell.angle_beta   90.00
_cell.angle_gamma   90.00
#
_symmetry.space_group_name_H-M   'P 1'
#
loop_
_entity.id
_entity.type
_entity.pdbx_description
1 polymer ?
#
loop_
_entity_poly.entity_id
_entity_poly.type
_entity_poly.pdbx_seq_one_letter_code
_entity_poly.pdbx_strand_id
1 'polypeptide(L)'
;MYVEGKEVSIVERTNSVMNTSNMPVADYLTLSEYFRHMGDYVAMMANSTSPWSEALRKSCGRLAETSANSAYPTHLDTRLASFYERAARVRCLDNPEREDYSKFVTLHAKCKEILQEEADLSDIVQLVGRASLAQTDKITLDVARIIMDDFIQQNGY
;
A
#
# COMPACT_ATOMS: atom_id res chain seq x y z
N MET A 1 -23.22 2.53 -0.87
CA MET A 1 -22.87 1.28 -1.59
C MET A 1 -23.96 0.28 -1.28
N TYR A 2 -24.40 -0.50 -2.27
CA TYR A 2 -25.49 -1.45 -2.06
C TYR A 2 -24.97 -2.79 -1.55
N VAL A 3 -25.52 -3.28 -0.44
CA VAL A 3 -25.31 -4.64 0.07
C VAL A 3 -26.68 -5.30 0.09
N GLU A 4 -26.82 -6.45 -0.59
CA GLU A 4 -28.10 -7.16 -0.73
C GLU A 4 -29.29 -6.28 -1.20
N GLY A 5 -29.01 -5.30 -2.08
CA GLY A 5 -30.03 -4.41 -2.64
C GLY A 5 -30.46 -3.25 -1.72
N LYS A 6 -29.84 -3.07 -0.55
CA LYS A 6 -30.06 -1.91 0.32
C LYS A 6 -28.87 -0.97 0.32
N GLU A 7 -29.13 0.33 0.35
CA GLU A 7 -28.09 1.34 0.51
C GLU A 7 -27.61 1.33 1.97
N VAL A 8 -26.31 1.06 2.16
CA VAL A 8 -25.67 1.00 3.47
C VAL A 8 -24.62 2.10 3.55
N SER A 9 -24.59 2.80 4.70
CA SER A 9 -23.62 3.85 4.99
C SER A 9 -22.22 3.27 5.16
N ILE A 10 -21.17 4.06 4.86
CA ILE A 10 -19.79 3.61 5.05
C ILE A 10 -19.49 3.31 6.53
N VAL A 11 -20.15 4.01 7.44
CA VAL A 11 -19.95 3.86 8.89
C VAL A 11 -20.44 2.50 9.37
N GLU A 12 -21.52 1.98 8.79
CA GLU A 12 -22.13 0.70 9.20
C GLU A 12 -21.26 -0.53 8.82
N ARG A 13 -20.24 -0.32 7.97
CA ARG A 13 -19.30 -1.35 7.53
C ARG A 13 -17.84 -1.05 7.89
N THR A 14 -17.61 -0.04 8.72
CA THR A 14 -16.26 0.39 9.10
C THR A 14 -16.09 0.27 10.61
N ASN A 15 -15.16 -0.60 11.03
CA ASN A 15 -14.72 -0.64 12.42
C ASN A 15 -13.49 0.27 12.57
N SER A 16 -13.64 1.36 13.33
CA SER A 16 -12.54 2.27 13.63
C SER A 16 -12.04 2.00 15.04
N VAL A 17 -10.74 1.73 15.17
CA VAL A 17 -10.12 1.59 16.49
C VAL A 17 -9.10 2.70 16.69
N MET A 18 -9.35 3.53 17.68
CA MET A 18 -8.58 4.75 17.91
C MET A 18 -7.63 4.55 19.08
N ASN A 19 -6.34 4.42 18.76
CA ASN A 19 -5.30 4.44 19.76
C ASN A 19 -4.71 5.85 19.86
N THR A 20 -4.84 6.47 21.02
CA THR A 20 -4.10 7.71 21.31
C THR A 20 -2.68 7.34 21.76
N SER A 21 -1.71 8.24 21.55
CA SER A 21 -0.25 8.05 21.58
C SER A 21 0.39 7.43 22.83
N ASN A 22 -0.41 6.94 23.79
CA ASN A 22 0.05 6.42 25.07
C ASN A 22 -0.68 5.16 25.59
N MET A 23 -1.55 4.51 24.80
CA MET A 23 -2.25 3.28 25.24
C MET A 23 -1.66 2.00 24.62
N PRO A 24 -1.68 0.87 25.36
CA PRO A 24 -1.18 -0.42 24.88
C PRO A 24 -1.88 -0.83 23.59
N VAL A 25 -1.09 -1.33 22.64
CA VAL A 25 -1.57 -1.68 21.30
C VAL A 25 -2.50 -2.88 21.41
N ALA A 26 -3.80 -2.66 21.18
CA ALA A 26 -4.74 -3.74 20.96
C ALA A 26 -4.41 -4.44 19.62
N ASP A 27 -4.65 -5.75 19.54
CA ASP A 27 -4.47 -6.51 18.30
C ASP A 27 -5.60 -6.20 17.29
N TYR A 28 -5.51 -5.03 16.64
CA TYR A 28 -6.43 -4.59 15.57
C TYR A 28 -6.55 -5.59 14.41
N LEU A 29 -5.52 -6.39 14.23
CA LEU A 29 -5.42 -7.42 13.22
C LEU A 29 -6.37 -8.59 13.48
N THR A 30 -6.66 -8.91 14.74
CA THR A 30 -7.55 -10.01 15.12
C THR A 30 -9.01 -9.74 14.71
N LEU A 31 -9.46 -8.49 14.79
CA LEU A 31 -10.78 -8.09 14.28
C LEU A 31 -10.85 -8.30 12.76
N SER A 32 -9.80 -7.91 12.04
CA SER A 32 -9.75 -8.08 10.58
C SER A 32 -9.75 -9.55 10.17
N GLU A 33 -9.06 -10.40 10.93
CA GLU A 33 -9.07 -11.85 10.73
C GLU A 33 -10.43 -12.49 11.05
N TYR A 34 -11.13 -12.00 12.07
CA TYR A 34 -12.47 -12.46 12.40
C TYR A 34 -13.45 -12.26 11.23
N PHE A 35 -13.49 -11.05 10.65
CA PHE A 35 -14.32 -10.79 9.47
C PHE A 35 -13.85 -11.58 8.24
N ARG A 36 -12.54 -11.74 8.04
CA ARG A 36 -12.00 -12.60 6.97
C ARG A 36 -12.44 -14.06 7.14
N HIS A 37 -12.53 -14.57 8.37
CA HIS A 37 -12.99 -15.93 8.65
C HIS A 37 -14.49 -16.11 8.43
N MET A 38 -15.29 -15.05 8.52
CA MET A 38 -16.71 -15.08 8.16
C MET A 38 -16.95 -15.10 6.64
N GLY A 39 -15.88 -14.99 5.83
CA GLY A 39 -15.95 -15.04 4.37
C GLY A 39 -15.89 -13.66 3.69
N ASP A 40 -15.79 -12.58 4.47
CA ASP A 40 -15.74 -11.23 3.93
C ASP A 40 -14.36 -10.84 3.37
N TYR A 41 -14.37 -9.98 2.35
CA TYR A 41 -13.18 -9.27 1.91
C TYR A 41 -12.94 -8.06 2.80
N VAL A 42 -11.91 -8.15 3.63
CA VAL A 42 -11.59 -7.13 4.64
C VAL A 42 -10.34 -6.35 4.23
N ALA A 43 -10.41 -5.03 4.32
CA ALA A 43 -9.25 -4.16 4.21
C ALA A 43 -8.94 -3.54 5.58
N MET A 44 -7.72 -3.73 6.07
CA MET A 44 -7.21 -3.09 7.29
C MET A 44 -6.29 -1.93 6.91
N MET A 45 -6.55 -0.73 7.43
CA MET A 45 -5.69 0.43 7.26
C MET A 45 -5.08 0.83 8.61
N ALA A 46 -3.75 0.86 8.69
CA ALA A 46 -3.01 1.28 9.87
C ALA A 46 -2.37 2.65 9.61
N ASN A 47 -2.87 3.71 10.28
CA ASN A 47 -2.35 5.07 10.18
C ASN A 47 -1.88 5.58 11.56
N SER A 48 -0.60 5.47 11.92
CA SER A 48 0.49 4.79 11.21
C SER A 48 1.08 3.65 12.05
N THR A 49 2.02 2.90 11.49
CA THR A 49 2.74 1.82 12.20
C THR A 49 3.94 2.32 13.01
N SER A 50 4.41 3.56 12.79
CA SER A 50 5.59 4.11 13.47
C SER A 50 5.42 4.32 14.99
N PRO A 51 4.25 4.75 15.51
CA PRO A 51 4.03 4.82 16.95
C PRO A 51 4.13 3.45 17.63
N TRP A 52 3.76 2.37 16.93
CA TRP A 52 3.92 1.01 17.44
C TRP A 52 5.39 0.61 17.53
N SER A 53 6.20 0.90 16.51
CA SER A 53 7.66 0.65 16.58
C SER A 53 8.33 1.46 17.68
N GLU A 54 7.91 2.70 17.90
CA GLU A 54 8.44 3.56 18.96
C GLU A 54 8.03 3.08 20.36
N ALA A 55 6.80 2.58 20.52
CA ALA A 55 6.34 1.96 21.76
C ALA A 55 7.12 0.68 22.08
N LEU A 56 7.42 -0.15 21.07
CA LEU A 56 8.28 -1.32 21.21
C LEU A 56 9.71 -0.90 21.61
N ARG A 57 10.27 0.11 20.93
CA ARG A 57 11.60 0.67 21.25
C ARG A 57 11.71 1.10 22.71
N LYS A 58 10.73 1.87 23.20
CA LYS A 58 10.67 2.33 24.60
C LYS A 58 10.55 1.18 25.58
N SER A 59 9.74 0.17 25.27
CA SER A 59 9.53 -1.00 26.14
C SER A 59 10.81 -1.83 26.25
N CYS A 60 11.47 -2.13 25.15
CA CYS A 60 12.74 -2.87 25.13
C CYS A 60 13.87 -2.07 25.81
N GLY A 61 13.90 -0.75 25.65
CA GLY A 61 14.82 0.12 26.38
C GLY A 61 14.62 0.06 27.90
N ARG A 62 13.36 -0.01 28.38
CA ARG A 62 13.05 -0.21 29.81
C ARG A 62 13.45 -1.60 30.32
N LEU A 63 13.43 -2.61 29.44
CA LEU A 63 13.81 -3.99 29.75
C LEU A 63 15.32 -4.24 29.60
N ALA A 64 16.10 -3.21 29.21
CA ALA A 64 17.54 -3.32 28.93
C ALA A 64 17.86 -4.45 27.91
N GLU A 65 16.97 -4.67 26.95
CA GLU A 65 17.18 -5.64 25.88
C GLU A 65 18.25 -5.15 24.90
N THR A 66 18.95 -6.09 24.27
CA THR A 66 19.93 -5.78 23.23
C THR A 66 19.25 -5.12 22.04
N SER A 67 19.66 -3.89 21.75
CA SER A 67 19.19 -3.17 20.57
C SER A 67 20.08 -3.42 19.36
N ALA A 68 19.48 -3.40 18.17
CA ALA A 68 20.18 -3.36 16.90
C ALA A 68 20.43 -1.90 16.47
N ASN A 69 20.28 -1.60 15.17
CA ASN A 69 20.42 -0.24 14.62
C ASN A 69 19.35 0.71 15.19
N SER A 70 19.71 1.99 15.37
CA SER A 70 18.82 3.07 15.80
C SER A 70 18.08 2.82 17.13
N ALA A 71 18.63 1.97 18.01
CA ALA A 71 18.07 1.57 19.30
C ALA A 71 16.76 0.74 19.23
N TYR A 72 16.39 0.21 18.06
CA TYR A 72 15.24 -0.69 17.94
C TYR A 72 15.57 -2.13 18.40
N PRO A 73 14.56 -2.92 18.81
CA PRO A 73 14.77 -4.31 19.18
C PRO A 73 15.21 -5.16 17.99
N THR A 74 16.06 -6.17 18.22
CA THR A 74 16.53 -7.11 17.17
C THR A 74 15.41 -7.89 16.50
N HIS A 75 14.26 -8.02 17.16
CA HIS A 75 13.09 -8.77 16.70
C HIS A 75 12.01 -7.88 16.07
N LEU A 76 12.29 -6.59 15.82
CA LEU A 76 11.34 -5.68 15.16
C LEU A 76 10.94 -6.21 13.78
N ASP A 77 11.91 -6.66 12.99
CA ASP A 77 11.66 -7.20 11.65
C ASP A 77 10.76 -8.44 11.71
N THR A 78 10.98 -9.33 12.67
CA THR A 78 10.12 -10.52 12.89
C THR A 78 8.70 -10.13 13.30
N ARG A 79 8.54 -9.09 14.13
CA ARG A 79 7.21 -8.57 14.51
C ARG A 79 6.50 -7.93 13.32
N LEU A 80 7.22 -7.21 12.46
CA LEU A 80 6.66 -6.63 11.24
C LEU A 80 6.28 -7.73 10.24
N ALA A 81 7.17 -8.71 10.02
CA ALA A 81 6.91 -9.84 9.16
C ALA A 81 5.66 -10.62 9.62
N SER A 82 5.60 -11.01 10.89
CA SER A 82 4.42 -11.70 11.44
C SER A 82 3.13 -10.87 11.36
N PHE A 83 3.22 -9.55 11.41
CA PHE A 83 2.06 -8.67 11.20
C PHE A 83 1.58 -8.67 9.74
N TYR A 84 2.49 -8.51 8.77
CA TYR A 84 2.13 -8.47 7.34
C TYR A 84 1.77 -9.85 6.77
N GLU A 85 2.40 -10.93 7.23
CA GLU A 85 2.11 -12.30 6.78
C GLU A 85 0.68 -12.76 7.12
N ARG A 86 0.08 -12.18 8.16
CA ARG A 86 -1.32 -12.42 8.54
C ARG A 86 -2.31 -11.80 7.55
N ALA A 87 -1.89 -10.81 6.76
CA ALA A 87 -2.68 -10.26 5.68
C ALA A 87 -2.54 -11.15 4.44
N ALA A 88 -3.54 -12.00 4.19
CA ALA A 88 -3.60 -12.83 3.01
C ALA A 88 -5.04 -13.09 2.57
N ARG A 89 -5.24 -13.26 1.26
CA ARG A 89 -6.45 -13.91 0.75
C ARG A 89 -6.35 -15.39 1.09
N VAL A 90 -7.09 -15.82 2.11
CA VAL A 90 -7.18 -17.22 2.49
C VAL A 90 -8.46 -17.80 1.88
N ARG A 91 -8.35 -19.01 1.31
CA ARG A 91 -9.53 -19.75 0.87
C ARG A 91 -10.19 -20.36 2.10
N CYS A 92 -11.18 -19.66 2.64
CA CYS A 92 -12.21 -20.30 3.46
C CYS A 92 -13.06 -21.23 2.57
N LEU A 93 -13.75 -22.21 3.15
CA LEU A 93 -14.71 -23.04 2.41
C LEU A 93 -15.67 -22.09 1.67
N ASP A 94 -15.76 -22.20 0.35
CA ASP A 94 -16.60 -21.39 -0.57
C ASP A 94 -16.13 -19.99 -0.97
N ASN A 95 -14.90 -19.87 -1.51
CA ASN A 95 -14.47 -18.64 -2.21
C ASN A 95 -14.52 -18.80 -3.75
N PRO A 96 -15.19 -17.91 -4.51
CA PRO A 96 -15.23 -17.95 -5.98
C PRO A 96 -13.87 -17.69 -6.66
N GLU A 97 -13.75 -18.20 -7.89
CA GLU A 97 -12.57 -18.08 -8.73
C GLU A 97 -12.27 -16.65 -9.19
N ARG A 98 -11.00 -16.44 -9.56
CA ARG A 98 -10.40 -15.15 -9.89
C ARG A 98 -10.91 -14.65 -11.26
N GLU A 99 -11.16 -13.36 -11.37
CA GLU A 99 -11.28 -12.70 -12.68
C GLU A 99 -9.90 -12.67 -13.37
N ASP A 100 -9.88 -12.98 -14.66
CA ASP A 100 -8.67 -12.93 -15.49
C ASP A 100 -8.36 -11.49 -15.90
N TYR A 101 -7.27 -10.96 -15.36
CA TYR A 101 -6.70 -9.66 -15.71
C TYR A 101 -5.43 -9.81 -16.56
N SER A 102 -5.33 -10.83 -17.40
CA SER A 102 -4.17 -11.12 -18.26
C SER A 102 -3.65 -9.90 -19.03
N LYS A 103 -4.54 -9.02 -19.51
CA LYS A 103 -4.17 -7.78 -20.21
C LYS A 103 -3.60 -6.69 -19.30
N PHE A 104 -4.01 -6.64 -18.03
CA PHE A 104 -3.52 -5.63 -17.08
C PHE A 104 -2.01 -5.76 -16.84
N VAL A 105 -1.51 -7.00 -16.74
CA VAL A 105 -0.09 -7.27 -16.51
C VAL A 105 0.76 -6.69 -17.64
N THR A 106 0.37 -6.92 -18.89
CA THR A 106 1.07 -6.40 -20.06
C THR A 106 1.01 -4.88 -20.15
N LEU A 107 -0.17 -4.29 -19.92
CA LEU A 107 -0.34 -2.83 -19.98
C LEU A 107 0.42 -2.12 -18.87
N HIS A 108 0.35 -2.63 -17.64
CA HIS A 108 1.10 -2.10 -16.50
C HIS A 108 2.61 -2.13 -16.76
N ALA A 109 3.12 -3.24 -17.30
CA ALA A 109 4.53 -3.35 -17.68
C ALA A 109 4.93 -2.29 -18.72
N LYS A 110 4.10 -2.08 -19.75
CA LYS A 110 4.37 -1.08 -20.79
C LYS A 110 4.30 0.35 -20.26
N CYS A 111 3.32 0.68 -19.42
CA CYS A 111 3.25 2.00 -18.79
C CYS A 111 4.46 2.26 -17.90
N LYS A 112 4.92 1.24 -17.15
CA LYS A 112 6.12 1.36 -16.30
C LYS A 112 7.39 1.58 -17.12
N GLU A 113 7.52 0.89 -18.26
CA GLU A 113 8.62 1.08 -19.20
C GLU A 113 8.64 2.51 -19.76
N ILE A 114 7.49 3.03 -20.21
CA ILE A 114 7.36 4.40 -20.73
C ILE A 114 7.74 5.45 -19.68
N LEU A 115 7.30 5.28 -18.43
CA LEU A 115 7.65 6.20 -17.33
C LEU A 115 9.13 6.11 -16.95
N GLN A 116 9.75 4.93 -17.04
CA GLN A 116 11.17 4.77 -16.79
C GLN A 116 12.00 5.45 -17.89
N GLU A 117 11.62 5.26 -19.16
CA GLU A 117 12.25 5.96 -20.30
C GLU A 117 12.07 7.48 -20.19
N GLU A 118 10.91 7.96 -19.76
CA GLU A 118 10.68 9.39 -19.51
C GLU A 118 11.62 9.95 -18.44
N ALA A 119 11.81 9.22 -17.34
CA ALA A 119 12.73 9.63 -16.28
C ALA A 119 14.18 9.77 -16.79
N ASP A 120 14.65 8.78 -17.56
CA ASP A 120 15.99 8.80 -18.15
C ASP A 120 16.15 9.94 -19.18
N LEU A 121 15.10 10.20 -19.96
CA LEU A 121 15.07 11.28 -20.95
C LEU A 121 14.96 12.67 -20.30
N SER A 122 14.29 12.80 -19.16
CA SER A 122 14.12 14.05 -18.42
C SER A 122 15.46 14.65 -18.02
N ASP A 123 16.40 13.83 -17.54
CA ASP A 123 17.76 14.25 -17.20
C ASP A 123 18.50 14.80 -18.43
N ILE A 124 18.36 14.15 -19.59
CA ILE A 124 18.94 14.60 -20.86
C ILE A 124 18.29 15.91 -21.31
N VAL A 125 16.97 16.04 -21.23
CA VAL A 125 16.24 17.25 -21.59
C VAL A 125 16.71 18.45 -20.77
N GLN A 126 16.98 18.26 -19.48
CA GLN A 126 17.47 19.34 -18.61
C GLN A 126 18.87 19.82 -19.03
N LEU A 127 19.71 18.94 -19.57
CA LEU A 127 21.08 19.26 -19.97
C LEU A 127 21.17 19.87 -21.38
N VAL A 128 20.46 19.31 -22.36
CA VAL A 128 20.62 19.65 -23.80
C VAL A 128 19.37 20.23 -24.46
N GLY A 129 18.25 20.30 -23.73
CA GLY A 129 16.97 20.84 -24.20
C GLY A 129 16.17 19.87 -25.07
N ARG A 130 14.84 19.93 -24.96
CA ARG A 130 13.89 19.03 -25.64
C ARG A 130 13.98 19.07 -27.18
N ALA A 131 14.41 20.18 -27.77
CA ALA A 131 14.52 20.32 -29.22
C ALA A 131 15.52 19.33 -29.82
N SER A 132 16.56 18.98 -29.07
CA SER A 132 17.70 18.14 -29.46
C SER A 132 17.37 16.64 -29.53
N LEU A 133 16.21 16.22 -29.01
CA LEU A 133 15.80 14.82 -28.96
C LEU A 133 15.24 14.29 -30.29
N ALA A 134 15.30 12.97 -30.47
CA ALA A 134 14.64 12.27 -31.58
C ALA A 134 13.11 12.37 -31.46
N GLN A 135 12.41 12.16 -32.58
CA GLN A 135 10.95 12.26 -32.61
C GLN A 135 10.27 11.17 -31.75
N THR A 136 10.85 9.98 -31.68
CA THR A 136 10.40 8.88 -30.81
C THR A 136 10.46 9.26 -29.34
N ASP A 137 11.57 9.84 -28.90
CA ASP A 137 11.77 10.23 -27.50
C ASP A 137 10.79 11.34 -27.11
N LYS A 138 10.56 12.29 -28.03
CA LYS A 138 9.53 13.34 -27.85
C LYS A 138 8.13 12.75 -27.66
N ILE A 139 7.79 11.69 -28.40
CA ILE A 139 6.51 10.98 -28.26
C ILE A 139 6.46 10.26 -26.91
N THR A 140 7.54 9.59 -26.48
CA THR A 140 7.61 8.94 -25.16
C THR A 140 7.33 9.94 -24.04
N LEU A 141 7.96 11.13 -24.07
CA LEU A 141 7.70 12.20 -23.10
C LEU A 141 6.23 12.67 -23.11
N ASP A 142 5.62 12.82 -24.28
CA ASP A 142 4.22 13.24 -24.39
C ASP A 142 3.24 12.17 -23.88
N VAL A 143 3.49 10.90 -24.20
CA VAL A 143 2.68 9.78 -23.71
C VAL A 143 2.82 9.62 -22.21
N ALA A 144 4.05 9.73 -21.67
CA ALA A 144 4.29 9.69 -20.24
C ALA A 144 3.57 10.83 -19.50
N ARG A 145 3.56 12.04 -20.07
CA ARG A 145 2.78 13.16 -19.52
C ARG A 145 1.28 12.85 -19.48
N ILE A 146 0.71 12.28 -20.54
CA ILE A 146 -0.71 11.85 -20.54
C ILE A 146 -0.95 10.82 -19.44
N ILE A 147 -0.04 9.84 -19.27
CA ILE A 147 -0.16 8.85 -18.19
C ILE A 147 -0.14 9.54 -16.81
N MET A 148 0.75 10.51 -16.59
CA MET A 148 0.85 11.20 -15.30
C MET A 148 -0.35 12.09 -15.00
N ASP A 149 -0.73 12.94 -15.95
CA ASP A 149 -1.73 14.00 -15.73
C ASP A 149 -3.16 13.49 -15.87
N ASP A 150 -3.43 12.60 -16.83
CA ASP A 150 -4.80 12.17 -17.12
C ASP A 150 -5.17 10.83 -16.43
N PHE A 151 -4.18 10.00 -16.10
CA PHE A 151 -4.43 8.67 -15.52
C PHE A 151 -4.02 8.54 -14.05
N ILE A 152 -2.78 8.92 -13.70
CA ILE A 152 -2.27 8.79 -12.32
C ILE A 152 -2.82 9.88 -11.41
N GLN A 153 -2.84 11.14 -11.85
CA GLN A 153 -3.45 12.22 -11.09
C GLN A 153 -4.96 12.02 -11.06
N GLN A 154 -5.50 11.81 -9.87
CA GLN A 154 -6.93 11.66 -9.64
C GLN A 154 -7.38 12.65 -8.59
N ASN A 155 -8.37 13.47 -8.93
CA ASN A 155 -8.99 14.38 -7.98
C ASN A 155 -9.95 13.58 -7.07
N GLY A 156 -9.68 13.61 -5.76
CA GLY A 156 -10.48 12.91 -4.74
C GLY A 156 -11.51 13.80 -4.03
N TYR A 157 -11.66 15.06 -4.43
CA TYR A 157 -12.63 16.02 -3.87
C TYR A 157 -13.96 16.03 -4.61
#